data_AF-A0A183BF86-F1
#
_entry.id   AF-A0A183BF86-F1
#
_cell.length_a   1.000
_cell.length_b   1.000
_cell.length_c   1.000
_cell.angle_alpha   90.00
_cell.angle_beta   90.00
_cell.angle_gamma   90.00
#
_symmetry.space_group_name_H-M   'P 1'
#
loop_
_entity.id
_entity.type
_entity.pdbx_description
1 polymer ?
#
loop_
_entity_poly.entity_id
_entity_poly.type
_entity_poly.pdbx_seq_one_letter_code
_entity_poly.pdbx_strand_id
1 'polypeptide(L)'
;LGCRVSWETPMGLPVTQPYIRLPGSASNTNYPDEHCGSGDFSPAFSPPTSGTHVFHPPPTSGRQVPIPNQIKQKNAFPPNFIHSLDSCHMMLTALHCLKAGITFASVHDCFWTHAATVDVMNRICREEFIALHSEPILTSFARYLRHRFAYSDR
;
A
#
# COMPACT_ATOMS: atom_id res chain seq x y z
N LEU A 1 20.18 10.19 -1.69
CA LEU A 1 18.72 10.28 -1.96
C LEU A 1 18.25 8.99 -2.63
N GLY A 2 17.77 8.01 -1.86
CA GLY A 2 17.51 6.66 -2.40
C GLY A 2 16.44 5.86 -1.65
N CYS A 3 15.62 6.51 -0.84
CA CYS A 3 14.56 5.83 -0.09
C CYS A 3 13.25 5.91 -0.88
N ARG A 4 12.50 4.80 -0.91
CA ARG A 4 11.12 4.77 -1.40
C ARG A 4 10.24 5.60 -0.47
N VAL A 5 9.18 6.19 -0.99
CA VAL A 5 8.21 6.89 -0.15
C VAL A 5 7.50 5.83 0.70
N SER A 6 7.44 6.11 2.00
CA SER A 6 6.78 5.27 2.99
C SER A 6 6.02 6.14 3.98
N TRP A 7 5.04 5.57 4.66
CA TRP A 7 4.33 6.19 5.76
C TRP A 7 3.80 5.11 6.70
N GLU A 8 3.21 5.55 7.80
CA GLU A 8 2.50 4.70 8.75
C GLU A 8 1.03 5.12 8.72
N THR A 9 0.12 4.15 8.67
CA THR A 9 -1.31 4.43 8.73
C THR A 9 -1.73 4.82 10.15
N PRO A 10 -2.92 5.41 10.36
CA PRO A 10 -3.42 5.69 11.71
C PRO A 10 -3.53 4.48 12.64
N MET A 11 -3.62 3.26 12.09
CA MET A 11 -3.58 2.00 12.86
C MET A 11 -2.16 1.48 13.14
N GLY A 12 -1.12 2.23 12.78
CA GLY A 12 0.27 1.82 12.98
C GLY A 12 0.83 0.87 11.93
N LEU A 13 0.15 0.68 10.80
CA LEU A 13 0.63 -0.22 9.75
C LEU A 13 1.58 0.51 8.79
N PRO A 14 2.81 0.01 8.56
CA PRO A 14 3.74 0.64 7.65
C PRO A 14 3.35 0.36 6.18
N VAL A 15 3.34 1.40 5.35
CA VAL A 15 3.13 1.33 3.91
C VAL A 15 4.38 1.83 3.20
N THR A 16 4.87 1.07 2.21
CA THR A 16 6.03 1.47 1.39
C THR A 16 5.70 1.29 -0.09
N GLN A 17 5.80 2.35 -0.88
CA GLN A 17 5.54 2.29 -2.32
C GLN A 17 6.59 1.41 -3.03
N PRO A 18 6.19 0.39 -3.82
CA PRO A 18 7.13 -0.58 -4.40
C PRO A 18 7.82 -0.10 -5.69
N TYR A 19 7.61 1.14 -6.14
CA TYR A 19 8.06 1.60 -7.45
C TYR A 19 9.58 1.82 -7.50
N ILE A 20 10.28 0.87 -8.12
CA ILE A 20 11.73 0.86 -8.37
C ILE A 20 12.01 0.86 -9.88
N ARG A 21 13.19 1.31 -10.29
CA ARG A 21 13.69 1.15 -11.66
C ARG A 21 14.14 -0.30 -11.83
N LEU A 22 13.63 -0.99 -12.85
CA LEU A 22 14.07 -2.33 -13.20
C LEU A 22 15.40 -2.22 -13.98
N PRO A 23 16.41 -3.05 -13.66
CA PRO A 23 17.65 -3.09 -14.43
C PRO A 23 17.34 -3.57 -15.86
N GLY A 24 17.60 -2.72 -16.85
CA GLY A 24 17.31 -2.97 -18.28
C GLY A 24 16.50 -1.87 -18.98
N SER A 25 15.85 -0.97 -18.24
CA SER A 25 15.16 0.20 -18.82
C SER A 25 16.08 1.42 -18.81
N ALA A 26 17.10 1.39 -19.66
CA ALA A 26 17.83 2.58 -20.08
C ALA A 26 17.46 2.86 -21.53
N SER A 27 16.38 3.62 -21.76
CA SER A 27 16.14 4.27 -23.04
C SER A 27 15.36 5.57 -22.83
N ASN A 28 16.08 6.66 -23.07
CA ASN A 28 15.68 8.00 -23.52
C ASN A 28 14.32 8.61 -23.16
N THR A 29 14.44 9.88 -22.79
CA THR A 29 13.45 10.94 -22.62
C THR A 29 12.47 11.14 -23.79
N ASN A 30 11.28 11.64 -23.42
CA ASN A 30 10.25 12.36 -24.19
C ASN A 30 9.25 11.51 -25.00
N TYR A 31 8.10 11.17 -24.39
CA TYR A 31 6.70 11.26 -24.88
C TYR A 31 5.76 10.56 -23.84
N PRO A 32 4.46 10.90 -23.75
CA PRO A 32 3.56 10.31 -22.76
C PRO A 32 3.03 8.99 -23.30
N ASP A 33 3.54 7.87 -22.79
CA ASP A 33 2.87 6.58 -22.99
C ASP A 33 1.68 6.48 -22.03
N GLU A 34 0.54 6.96 -22.52
CA GLU A 34 -0.75 6.38 -22.16
C GLU A 34 -0.72 4.91 -22.57
N HIS A 35 -0.53 3.99 -21.64
CA HIS A 35 -1.08 2.63 -21.74
C HIS A 35 -1.39 2.14 -20.32
N CYS A 36 -2.67 2.23 -19.98
CA CYS A 36 -3.29 1.58 -18.84
C CYS A 36 -3.25 0.06 -19.10
N GLY A 37 -2.21 -0.60 -18.60
CA GLY A 37 -2.07 -2.05 -18.62
C GLY A 37 -2.41 -2.62 -17.26
N SER A 38 -3.63 -3.12 -17.11
CA SER A 38 -4.01 -4.12 -16.12
C SER A 38 -3.07 -5.32 -16.23
N GLY A 39 -1.99 -5.30 -15.44
CA GLY A 39 -1.08 -6.41 -15.29
C GLY A 39 -1.71 -7.44 -14.38
N ASP A 40 -2.46 -8.37 -14.97
CA ASP A 40 -2.89 -9.61 -14.32
C ASP A 40 -1.68 -10.31 -13.71
N PHE A 41 -1.67 -10.43 -12.40
CA PHE A 41 -0.66 -11.15 -11.65
C PHE A 41 -0.91 -12.67 -11.84
N SER A 42 -0.50 -13.21 -12.99
CA SER A 42 -0.47 -14.66 -13.20
C SER A 42 0.82 -15.23 -12.61
N PRO A 43 0.78 -16.09 -11.57
CA PRO A 43 1.94 -16.84 -11.16
C PRO A 43 2.12 -18.00 -12.14
N ALA A 44 3.03 -17.88 -13.10
CA ALA A 44 3.41 -18.99 -13.96
C ALA A 44 4.19 -20.03 -13.14
N PHE A 45 3.49 -20.97 -12.51
CA PHE A 45 4.08 -22.17 -11.94
C PHE A 45 4.23 -23.21 -13.06
N SER A 46 5.43 -23.33 -13.62
CA SER A 46 5.78 -24.44 -14.53
C SER A 46 6.30 -25.61 -13.69
N PRO A 47 5.79 -26.85 -13.88
CA PRO A 47 6.27 -28.01 -13.11
C PRO A 47 7.69 -28.40 -13.54
N PRO A 48 8.54 -28.91 -12.62
CA PRO A 48 9.93 -29.22 -12.94
C PRO A 48 10.05 -30.56 -13.68
N THR A 49 10.66 -30.53 -14.86
CA THR A 49 11.19 -31.71 -15.56
C THR A 49 12.46 -32.21 -14.86
N SER A 50 12.54 -33.52 -14.68
CA SER A 50 13.62 -34.26 -14.03
C SER A 50 15.00 -33.93 -14.60
N GLY A 51 15.80 -33.21 -13.82
CA GLY A 51 17.21 -32.95 -14.08
C GLY A 51 17.89 -32.35 -12.85
N THR A 52 18.86 -33.07 -12.30
CA THR A 52 19.60 -32.70 -11.08
C THR A 52 20.47 -31.46 -11.33
N HIS A 53 19.90 -30.26 -11.18
CA HIS A 53 20.67 -29.03 -11.11
C HIS A 53 21.14 -28.82 -9.66
N VAL A 54 22.43 -29.03 -9.43
CA VAL A 54 23.12 -28.62 -8.21
C VAL A 54 22.91 -27.10 -8.05
N PHE A 55 22.18 -26.71 -7.00
CA PHE A 55 21.92 -25.31 -6.68
C PHE A 55 23.23 -24.64 -6.24
N HIS A 56 23.89 -23.95 -7.17
CA HIS A 56 24.92 -22.99 -6.82
C HIS A 56 24.23 -21.71 -6.34
N PRO A 57 24.42 -21.28 -5.07
CA PRO A 57 23.94 -19.97 -4.66
C PRO A 57 24.65 -18.91 -5.53
N PRO A 58 23.93 -17.93 -6.09
CA PRO A 58 24.57 -16.86 -6.85
C PRO A 58 25.56 -16.12 -5.93
N PRO A 59 26.72 -15.68 -6.46
CA PRO A 59 27.68 -14.93 -5.67
C PRO A 59 26.99 -13.69 -5.09
N THR A 60 27.19 -13.48 -3.79
CA THR A 60 26.77 -12.32 -3.01
C THR A 60 27.54 -11.06 -3.47
N SER A 61 27.38 -10.67 -4.73
CA SER A 61 27.71 -9.32 -5.18
C SER A 61 26.76 -8.35 -4.47
N GLY A 62 27.34 -7.39 -3.74
CA GLY A 62 26.69 -6.51 -2.77
C GLY A 62 25.24 -6.14 -3.12
N ARG A 63 24.35 -6.31 -2.15
CA ARG A 63 22.91 -6.03 -2.23
C ARG A 63 22.69 -4.58 -2.68
N GLN A 64 22.59 -4.35 -3.99
CA GLN A 64 22.27 -3.04 -4.54
C GLN A 64 20.84 -2.71 -4.10
N VAL A 65 20.69 -1.62 -3.35
CA VAL A 65 19.37 -1.09 -3.01
C VAL A 65 18.73 -0.59 -4.31
N PRO A 66 17.57 -1.12 -4.73
CA PRO A 66 16.97 -0.73 -5.99
C PRO A 66 16.63 0.77 -6.02
N ILE A 67 16.99 1.44 -7.10
CA ILE A 67 16.78 2.89 -7.27
C ILE A 67 15.28 3.17 -7.44
N PRO A 68 14.66 4.06 -6.62
CA PRO A 68 13.25 4.40 -6.78
C PRO A 68 12.93 5.05 -8.15
N ASN A 69 11.77 4.71 -8.73
CA ASN A 69 11.25 5.42 -9.90
C ASN A 69 10.50 6.69 -9.46
N GLN A 70 11.16 7.85 -9.56
CA GLN A 70 10.63 9.13 -9.06
C GLN A 70 9.26 9.51 -9.65
N ILE A 71 9.04 9.29 -10.95
CA ILE A 71 7.78 9.64 -11.62
C ILE A 71 6.63 8.77 -11.07
N LYS A 72 6.83 7.45 -11.03
CA LYS A 72 5.81 6.51 -10.51
C LYS A 72 5.55 6.74 -9.02
N GLN A 73 6.59 6.96 -8.21
CA GLN A 73 6.45 7.28 -6.78
C GLN A 73 5.58 8.52 -6.58
N LYS A 74 5.89 9.63 -7.29
CA LYS A 74 5.14 10.89 -7.20
C LYS A 74 3.67 10.72 -7.60
N ASN A 75 3.41 10.09 -8.74
CA ASN A 75 2.06 10.01 -9.30
C ASN A 75 1.17 9.02 -8.54
N ALA A 76 1.74 7.93 -8.02
CA ALA A 76 0.99 6.92 -7.28
C ALA A 76 0.84 7.26 -5.80
N PHE A 77 1.50 8.31 -5.29
CA PHE A 77 1.42 8.64 -3.87
C PHE A 77 -0.01 9.02 -3.45
N PRO A 78 -0.70 9.98 -4.08
CA PRO A 78 -2.06 10.36 -3.67
C PRO A 78 -3.05 9.18 -3.62
N PRO A 79 -3.21 8.34 -4.66
CA PRO A 79 -4.17 7.23 -4.59
C PRO A 79 -3.77 6.18 -3.55
N ASN A 80 -2.48 5.83 -3.45
CA ASN A 80 -2.05 4.83 -2.46
C ASN A 80 -2.26 5.30 -1.02
N PHE A 81 -2.08 6.61 -0.77
CA PHE A 81 -2.33 7.19 0.53
C PHE A 81 -3.80 7.07 0.92
N ILE A 82 -4.72 7.47 0.04
CA ILE A 82 -6.17 7.35 0.29
C ILE A 82 -6.60 5.90 0.47
N HIS A 83 -6.16 4.99 -0.40
CA HIS A 83 -6.46 3.55 -0.26
C HIS A 83 -5.98 2.96 1.08
N SER A 84 -4.87 3.48 1.63
CA SER A 84 -4.41 3.05 2.95
C SER A 84 -5.33 3.52 4.08
N LEU A 85 -5.97 4.69 3.93
CA LEU A 85 -6.97 5.20 4.88
C LEU A 85 -8.30 4.45 4.75
N ASP A 86 -8.75 4.15 3.53
CA ASP A 86 -9.95 3.33 3.29
C ASP A 86 -9.81 1.94 3.93
N SER A 87 -8.62 1.34 3.80
CA SER A 87 -8.30 0.06 4.44
C SER A 87 -8.32 0.15 5.97
N CYS A 88 -7.86 1.26 6.54
CA CYS A 88 -7.94 1.49 7.99
C CYS A 88 -9.39 1.64 8.44
N HIS A 89 -10.19 2.42 7.70
CA HIS A 89 -11.60 2.61 7.99
C HIS A 89 -12.38 1.29 7.95
N MET A 90 -12.12 0.47 6.92
CA MET A 90 -12.69 -0.87 6.79
C MET A 90 -12.32 -1.76 7.99
N MET A 91 -11.04 -1.79 8.37
CA MET A 91 -10.59 -2.62 9.50
C MET A 91 -11.19 -2.15 10.84
N LEU A 92 -11.20 -0.84 11.10
CA LEU A 92 -11.79 -0.26 12.30
C LEU A 92 -13.29 -0.59 12.39
N THR A 93 -14.01 -0.45 11.28
CA THR A 93 -15.43 -0.83 11.18
C THR A 93 -15.63 -2.32 11.45
N ALA A 94 -14.80 -3.19 10.86
CA ALA A 94 -14.86 -4.63 11.08
C ALA A 94 -14.64 -5.01 12.55
N LEU A 95 -13.65 -4.39 13.20
CA LEU A 95 -13.35 -4.63 14.62
C LEU A 95 -14.51 -4.19 15.53
N HIS A 96 -15.13 -3.05 15.25
CA HIS A 96 -16.27 -2.58 16.05
C HIS A 96 -17.56 -3.37 15.77
N CYS A 97 -17.78 -3.82 14.54
CA CYS A 97 -18.84 -4.77 14.22
C CYS A 97 -18.64 -6.09 14.99
N LEU A 98 -17.41 -6.62 15.04
CA LEU A 98 -17.08 -7.82 15.80
C LEU A 98 -17.37 -7.63 17.30
N LYS A 99 -16.97 -6.50 17.90
CA LYS A 99 -17.28 -6.16 19.30
C LYS A 99 -18.79 -6.06 19.56
N ALA A 100 -19.56 -5.59 18.58
CA ALA A 100 -21.02 -5.50 18.65
C ALA A 100 -21.73 -6.83 18.36
N GLY A 101 -21.00 -7.92 18.07
CA GLY A 101 -21.58 -9.22 17.72
C GLY A 101 -22.20 -9.26 16.32
N ILE A 102 -21.80 -8.37 15.42
CA ILE A 102 -22.33 -8.24 14.07
C ILE A 102 -21.40 -8.94 13.09
N THR A 103 -21.94 -9.87 12.30
CA THR A 103 -21.24 -10.46 11.15
C THR A 103 -20.88 -9.36 10.16
N PHE A 104 -19.60 -9.25 9.82
CA PHE A 104 -19.09 -8.26 8.88
C PHE A 104 -18.37 -8.94 7.71
N ALA A 105 -18.71 -8.55 6.50
CA ALA A 105 -17.96 -8.85 5.29
C ALA A 105 -17.74 -7.55 4.52
N SER A 106 -16.67 -7.49 3.72
CA SER A 106 -16.40 -6.30 2.91
C SER A 106 -15.76 -6.65 1.57
N VAL A 107 -16.07 -5.85 0.57
CA VAL A 107 -15.37 -5.79 -0.71
C VAL A 107 -14.93 -4.33 -0.88
N HIS A 108 -13.70 -4.05 -0.46
CA HIS A 108 -13.15 -2.68 -0.42
C HIS A 108 -14.05 -1.72 0.38
N ASP A 109 -14.75 -0.81 -0.30
CA ASP A 109 -15.63 0.23 0.25
C ASP A 109 -17.09 -0.24 0.43
N CYS A 110 -17.40 -1.47 0.04
CA CYS A 110 -18.71 -2.07 0.19
C CYS A 110 -18.77 -2.95 1.44
N PHE A 111 -19.61 -2.60 2.41
CA PHE A 111 -19.76 -3.33 3.68
C PHE A 111 -21.06 -4.12 3.75
N TRP A 112 -20.97 -5.38 4.15
CA TRP A 112 -22.08 -6.34 4.18
C TRP A 112 -22.27 -6.92 5.59
N THR A 113 -23.52 -7.15 5.95
CA THR A 113 -23.95 -7.82 7.19
C THR A 113 -25.32 -8.47 6.96
N HIS A 114 -25.86 -9.15 7.97
CA HIS A 114 -27.24 -9.65 7.91
C HIS A 114 -28.24 -8.47 7.91
N ALA A 115 -29.38 -8.63 7.21
CA ALA A 115 -30.37 -7.56 7.07
C ALA A 115 -30.83 -6.97 8.42
N ALA A 116 -30.95 -7.80 9.46
CA ALA A 116 -31.35 -7.38 10.80
C ALA A 116 -30.35 -6.46 11.52
N THR A 117 -29.10 -6.40 11.08
CA THR A 117 -28.00 -5.66 11.73
C THR A 117 -27.46 -4.49 10.90
N VAL A 118 -28.07 -4.21 9.73
CA VAL A 118 -27.64 -3.15 8.81
C VAL A 118 -27.64 -1.78 9.48
N ASP A 119 -28.66 -1.45 10.26
CA ASP A 119 -28.75 -0.14 10.92
C ASP A 119 -27.63 0.07 11.94
N VAL A 120 -27.26 -0.99 12.67
CA VAL A 120 -26.18 -0.93 13.65
C VAL A 120 -24.83 -0.83 12.95
N MET A 121 -24.59 -1.63 11.90
CA MET A 121 -23.37 -1.52 11.07
C MET A 121 -23.24 -0.12 10.44
N ASN A 122 -24.34 0.45 9.97
CA ASN A 122 -24.40 1.79 9.39
C ASN A 122 -23.98 2.86 10.39
N ARG A 123 -24.45 2.75 11.64
CA ARG A 123 -24.04 3.65 12.71
C ARG A 123 -22.55 3.51 12.99
N ILE A 124 -22.05 2.29 13.19
CA ILE A 124 -20.62 2.01 13.42
C ILE A 124 -19.76 2.57 12.29
N CYS A 125 -20.12 2.33 11.03
CA CYS A 125 -19.41 2.85 9.87
C CYS A 125 -19.24 4.38 9.94
N ARG A 126 -20.30 5.14 10.28
CA ARG A 126 -20.19 6.61 10.41
C ARG A 126 -19.34 7.03 11.61
N GLU A 127 -19.50 6.36 12.74
CA GLU A 127 -18.71 6.60 13.95
C GLU A 127 -17.21 6.41 13.69
N GLU A 128 -16.83 5.31 13.05
CA GLU A 128 -15.43 5.02 12.71
C GLU A 128 -14.87 5.94 11.63
N PHE A 129 -15.70 6.40 10.67
CA PHE A 129 -15.28 7.39 9.69
C PHE A 129 -14.94 8.72 10.36
N ILE A 130 -15.80 9.18 11.28
CA ILE A 130 -15.59 10.40 12.06
C ILE A 130 -14.35 10.24 12.94
N ALA A 131 -14.23 9.12 13.67
CA ALA A 131 -13.09 8.87 14.54
C ALA A 131 -11.77 8.92 13.77
N LEU A 132 -11.69 8.22 12.63
CA LEU A 132 -10.50 8.19 11.78
C LEU A 132 -10.12 9.60 11.27
N HIS A 133 -11.08 10.36 10.76
CA HIS A 133 -10.82 11.68 10.17
C HIS A 133 -10.74 12.83 11.18
N SER A 134 -11.08 12.57 12.45
CA SER A 134 -10.84 13.51 13.55
C SER A 134 -9.35 13.54 13.96
N GLU A 135 -8.60 12.49 13.62
CA GLU A 135 -7.16 12.47 13.82
C GLU A 135 -6.45 13.44 12.88
N PRO A 136 -5.34 14.08 13.30
CA PRO A 136 -4.60 15.03 12.49
C PRO A 136 -3.71 14.32 11.45
N ILE A 137 -4.29 13.46 10.61
CA ILE A 137 -3.62 12.53 9.68
C ILE A 137 -2.57 13.23 8.83
N LEU A 138 -2.94 14.30 8.12
CA LEU A 138 -2.02 15.03 7.23
C LEU A 138 -0.91 15.74 8.00
N THR A 139 -1.20 16.26 9.19
CA THR A 139 -0.19 16.89 10.05
C THR A 139 0.82 15.86 10.56
N SER A 140 0.34 14.69 10.99
CA SER A 140 1.18 13.57 11.41
C SER A 140 2.03 13.05 10.26
N PHE A 141 1.45 12.91 9.06
CA PHE A 141 2.18 12.55 7.85
C PHE A 141 3.24 13.61 7.47
N ALA A 142 2.90 14.90 7.49
CA ALA A 142 3.86 15.97 7.22
C ALA A 142 5.01 15.98 8.24
N ARG A 143 4.73 15.70 9.52
CA ARG A 143 5.75 15.55 10.57
C ARG A 143 6.65 14.35 10.27
N TYR A 144 6.08 13.21 9.89
CA TYR A 144 6.82 12.02 9.47
C TYR A 144 7.76 12.33 8.30
N LEU A 145 7.26 12.99 7.25
CA LEU A 145 8.08 13.33 6.08
C LEU A 145 9.23 14.26 6.45
N ARG A 146 8.98 15.30 7.27
CA ARG A 146 10.03 16.19 7.76
C ARG A 146 11.07 15.41 8.57
N HIS A 147 10.65 14.59 9.52
CA HIS A 147 11.59 13.80 10.32
C HIS A 147 12.42 12.83 9.47
N ARG A 148 11.80 12.18 8.48
CA ARG A 148 12.45 11.12 7.69
C ARG A 148 13.28 11.61 6.51
N PHE A 149 12.93 12.76 5.94
CA PHE A 149 13.49 13.27 4.69
C PHE A 149 13.98 14.71 4.74
N ALA A 150 13.70 15.50 5.79
CA ALA A 150 14.33 16.81 5.91
C ALA A 150 15.84 16.62 6.02
N TYR A 151 16.57 17.34 5.18
CA TYR A 151 17.99 17.50 5.35
C TYR A 151 18.23 18.20 6.69
N SER A 152 19.00 17.57 7.59
CA SER A 152 19.70 18.36 8.59
C SER A 152 20.76 19.14 7.81
N ASP A 153 20.63 20.47 7.75
CA ASP A 153 21.75 21.33 7.35
C ASP A 153 22.94 20.95 8.25
N ARG A 154 23.97 20.37 7.64
CA ARG A 154 25.29 20.15 8.22
C ARG A 154 26.32 20.60 7.21
#